data_AF-A0A544QMF2-F1
#
_entry.id   AF-A0A544QMF2-F1
#
_cell.length_a   1.000
_cell.length_b   1.000
_cell.length_c   1.000
_cell.angle_alpha   90.00
_cell.angle_beta   90.00
_cell.angle_gamma   90.00
#
_symmetry.space_group_name_H-M   'P 1'
#
loop_
_entity.id
_entity.type
_entity.pdbx_description
1 polymer ?
#
loop_
_entity_poly.entity_id
_entity_poly.type
_entity_poly.pdbx_seq_one_letter_code
_entity_poly.pdbx_strand_id
1 'polypeptide(L)'
;MNEPEPHMTDQDTEAAAATDTDASAAQQAIRRQAERIKARELRQAYNRLEADSSVSTPEKAILDAMATAIVDEVVAAPVSVLDRADAYDDDTVETALELFDPTDE
;
A
#
# COMPACT_ATOMS: atom_id res chain seq x y z
N MET A 1 -1.39 -35.21 -38.47
CA MET A 1 -1.09 -34.65 -37.15
C MET A 1 -1.54 -33.20 -37.15
N ASN A 2 -2.58 -32.85 -36.41
CA ASN A 2 -2.82 -31.48 -35.95
C ASN A 2 -2.86 -31.58 -34.42
N GLU A 3 -1.96 -30.89 -33.76
CA GLU A 3 -2.01 -30.69 -32.31
C GLU A 3 -3.21 -29.76 -32.00
N PRO A 4 -3.99 -30.04 -30.93
CA PRO A 4 -5.07 -29.14 -30.54
C PRO A 4 -4.48 -27.87 -29.92
N GLU A 5 -4.93 -26.70 -30.37
CA GLU A 5 -4.60 -25.42 -29.74
C GLU A 5 -5.18 -25.37 -28.31
N PRO A 6 -4.48 -24.74 -27.35
CA PRO A 6 -4.98 -24.62 -25.99
C PRO A 6 -6.22 -23.74 -25.97
N HIS A 7 -7.34 -24.32 -25.55
CA HIS A 7 -8.58 -23.59 -25.31
C HIS A 7 -8.46 -22.88 -23.95
N MET A 8 -8.05 -21.60 -23.95
CA MET A 8 -8.25 -20.73 -22.78
C MET A 8 -9.74 -20.53 -22.58
N THR A 9 -10.23 -20.77 -21.36
CA THR A 9 -11.66 -20.67 -21.03
C THR A 9 -11.95 -19.27 -20.51
N ASP A 10 -13.17 -18.74 -20.72
CA ASP A 10 -13.58 -17.42 -20.21
C ASP A 10 -13.36 -17.27 -18.69
N GLN A 11 -13.37 -18.38 -17.92
CA GLN A 11 -13.08 -18.40 -16.48
C GLN A 11 -11.64 -17.99 -16.11
N ASP A 12 -10.65 -18.30 -16.95
CA ASP A 12 -9.24 -17.95 -16.66
C ASP A 12 -9.00 -16.44 -16.84
N THR A 13 -9.79 -15.79 -17.70
CA THR A 13 -9.72 -14.33 -17.93
C THR A 13 -10.47 -13.56 -16.84
N GLU A 14 -11.56 -14.13 -16.29
CA GLU A 14 -12.35 -13.52 -15.23
C GLU A 14 -11.64 -13.60 -13.86
N ALA A 15 -10.90 -14.68 -13.59
CA ALA A 15 -10.07 -14.83 -12.39
C ALA A 15 -8.87 -13.86 -12.37
N ALA A 16 -8.17 -13.70 -13.50
CA ALA A 16 -7.03 -12.78 -13.61
C ALA A 16 -7.43 -11.29 -13.53
N ALA A 17 -8.68 -10.94 -13.85
CA ALA A 17 -9.18 -9.57 -13.73
C ALA A 17 -9.63 -9.21 -12.29
N ALA A 18 -10.00 -10.22 -11.49
CA ALA A 18 -10.37 -10.04 -10.08
C ALA A 18 -9.14 -9.73 -9.21
N THR A 19 -8.02 -10.42 -9.44
CA THR A 19 -6.77 -10.26 -8.66
C THR A 19 -6.11 -8.88 -8.82
N ASP A 20 -6.09 -8.30 -10.02
CA ASP A 20 -5.53 -6.96 -10.28
C ASP A 20 -6.36 -5.85 -9.62
N THR A 21 -7.69 -6.03 -9.57
CA THR A 21 -8.60 -5.10 -8.90
C THR A 21 -8.40 -5.10 -7.38
N ASP A 22 -8.25 -6.28 -6.78
CA ASP A 22 -8.05 -6.42 -5.34
C ASP A 22 -6.66 -5.94 -4.91
N ALA A 23 -5.61 -6.23 -5.68
CA ALA A 23 -4.26 -5.72 -5.45
C ALA A 23 -4.22 -4.18 -5.46
N SER A 24 -4.84 -3.55 -6.45
CA SER A 24 -4.95 -2.08 -6.51
C SER A 24 -5.72 -1.50 -5.33
N ALA A 25 -6.82 -2.15 -4.91
CA ALA A 25 -7.59 -1.73 -3.74
C ALA A 25 -6.76 -1.78 -2.45
N ALA A 26 -6.01 -2.86 -2.25
CA ALA A 26 -5.11 -3.03 -1.11
C ALA A 26 -3.96 -2.01 -1.11
N GLN A 27 -3.33 -1.76 -2.27
CA GLN A 27 -2.30 -0.72 -2.39
C GLN A 27 -2.83 0.67 -1.97
N GLN A 28 -4.04 1.01 -2.38
CA GLN A 28 -4.68 2.26 -1.99
C GLN A 28 -5.01 2.30 -0.50
N ALA A 29 -5.47 1.19 0.08
CA ALA A 29 -5.73 1.08 1.51
C ALA A 29 -4.46 1.32 2.33
N ILE A 30 -3.35 0.66 1.97
CA ILE A 30 -2.04 0.82 2.61
C ILE A 30 -1.58 2.28 2.55
N ARG A 31 -1.63 2.92 1.37
CA ARG A 31 -1.23 4.33 1.20
C ARG A 31 -2.09 5.27 2.05
N ARG A 32 -3.42 5.09 2.06
CA ARG A 32 -4.33 5.88 2.90
C ARG A 32 -4.03 5.72 4.38
N GLN A 33 -3.78 4.49 4.83
CA GLN A 33 -3.44 4.21 6.22
C GLN A 33 -2.12 4.87 6.61
N ALA A 34 -1.10 4.77 5.76
CA ALA A 34 0.20 5.38 5.99
C ALA A 34 0.10 6.91 6.09
N GLU A 35 -0.67 7.55 5.21
CA GLU A 35 -0.96 8.99 5.28
C GLU A 35 -1.69 9.39 6.56
N ARG A 36 -2.67 8.59 7.01
CA ARG A 36 -3.38 8.82 8.27
C ARG A 36 -2.43 8.75 9.48
N ILE A 37 -1.52 7.78 9.48
CA ILE A 37 -0.49 7.64 10.51
C ILE A 37 0.45 8.85 10.47
N LYS A 38 0.97 9.22 9.28
CA LYS A 38 1.83 10.39 9.07
C LYS A 38 1.23 11.66 9.67
N ALA A 39 -0.03 11.94 9.32
CA ALA A 39 -0.74 13.14 9.78
C ALA A 39 -0.96 13.14 11.31
N ARG A 40 -1.23 11.97 11.90
CA ARG A 40 -1.39 11.82 13.36
C ARG A 40 -0.07 12.08 14.07
N GLU A 41 1.02 11.48 13.62
CA GLU A 41 2.34 11.61 14.26
C GLU A 41 2.93 13.01 14.10
N LEU A 42 2.80 13.63 12.91
CA LEU A 42 3.22 15.02 12.71
C LEU A 42 2.47 15.99 13.63
N ARG A 43 1.15 15.81 13.77
CA ARG A 43 0.34 16.63 14.70
C ARG A 43 0.82 16.46 16.14
N GLN A 44 1.11 15.24 16.57
CA GLN A 44 1.65 14.99 17.89
C GLN A 44 3.03 15.62 18.07
N ALA A 45 3.90 15.55 17.06
CA ALA A 45 5.22 16.17 17.08
C ALA A 45 5.12 17.69 17.20
N TYR A 46 4.27 18.33 16.39
CA TYR A 46 4.02 19.77 16.48
C TYR A 46 3.46 20.16 17.84
N ASN A 47 2.47 19.44 18.37
CA ASN A 47 1.93 19.72 19.71
C ASN A 47 2.99 19.63 20.80
N ARG A 48 3.92 18.66 20.71
CA ARG A 48 5.02 18.52 21.67
C ARG A 48 6.05 19.65 21.54
N LEU A 49 6.45 19.98 20.32
CA LEU A 49 7.42 21.04 20.07
C LEU A 49 6.86 22.42 20.46
N GLU A 50 5.59 22.69 20.13
CA GLU A 50 4.87 23.93 20.48
C GLU A 50 4.64 24.10 21.99
N ALA A 51 4.70 23.02 22.78
CA ALA A 51 4.66 23.10 24.23
C ALA A 51 5.92 23.75 24.83
N ASP A 52 7.08 23.58 24.17
CA ASP A 52 8.37 24.11 24.61
C ASP A 52 8.71 25.45 23.93
N SER A 53 8.39 25.59 22.63
CA SER A 53 8.65 26.81 21.85
C SER A 53 7.87 26.84 20.52
N SER A 54 7.69 28.01 19.91
CA SER A 54 7.01 28.08 18.61
C SER A 54 7.80 27.36 17.51
N VAL A 55 7.15 26.48 16.75
CA VAL A 55 7.76 25.84 15.58
C VAL A 55 7.57 26.72 14.34
N SER A 56 8.68 27.08 13.69
CA SER A 56 8.68 27.91 12.49
C SER A 56 8.21 27.14 11.25
N THR A 57 7.71 27.86 10.23
CA THR A 57 7.30 27.24 8.96
C THR A 57 8.38 26.39 8.29
N PRO A 58 9.67 26.80 8.24
CA PRO A 58 10.74 25.96 7.70
C PRO A 58 10.94 24.66 8.48
N GLU A 59 10.85 24.68 9.81
CA GLU A 59 10.99 23.47 10.63
C GLU A 59 9.84 22.50 10.41
N LYS A 60 8.60 23.01 10.27
CA LYS A 60 7.44 22.19 9.87
C LYS A 60 7.67 21.53 8.52
N ALA A 61 8.15 22.28 7.52
CA ALA A 61 8.44 21.74 6.20
C ALA A 61 9.51 20.63 6.22
N ILE A 62 10.54 20.75 7.07
CA ILE A 62 11.57 19.71 7.22
C ILE A 62 10.97 18.44 7.85
N LEU A 63 10.16 18.59 8.90
CA LEU A 63 9.49 17.45 9.54
C LEU A 63 8.51 16.76 8.60
N ASP A 64 7.72 17.52 7.84
CA ASP A 64 6.80 16.98 6.83
C ASP A 64 7.55 16.21 5.73
N ALA A 65 8.67 16.75 5.24
CA ALA A 65 9.50 16.09 4.23
C ALA A 65 10.12 14.80 4.77
N MET A 66 10.65 14.82 5.99
CA MET A 66 11.21 13.63 6.64
C MET A 66 10.14 12.55 6.85
N ALA A 67 8.96 12.92 7.35
CA ALA A 67 7.87 11.99 7.57
C ALA A 67 7.35 11.41 6.25
N THR A 68 7.33 12.20 5.18
CA THR A 68 6.97 11.73 3.83
C THR A 68 7.98 10.71 3.32
N ALA A 69 9.28 11.00 3.41
CA ALA A 69 10.32 10.07 2.97
C ALA A 69 10.27 8.73 3.73
N ILE A 70 10.00 8.76 5.04
CA ILE A 70 9.83 7.54 5.84
C ILE A 70 8.61 6.74 5.37
N VAL A 71 7.47 7.40 5.15
CA VAL A 71 6.25 6.74 4.69
C VAL A 71 6.45 6.13 3.31
N ASP A 72 7.08 6.86 2.39
CA ASP A 72 7.35 6.37 1.04
C ASP A 72 8.21 5.10 1.09
N GLU A 73 9.27 5.08 1.91
CA GLU A 73 10.13 3.90 2.08
C GLU A 73 9.39 2.71 2.70
N VAL A 74 8.59 2.95 3.75
CA VAL A 74 7.82 1.89 4.43
C VAL A 74 6.76 1.28 3.51
N VAL A 75 6.12 2.10 2.68
CA VAL A 75 5.06 1.66 1.75
C VAL A 75 5.63 1.01 0.49
N ALA A 76 6.87 1.33 0.10
CA ALA A 76 7.49 0.82 -1.12
C ALA A 76 7.55 -0.72 -1.15
N ALA A 77 7.98 -1.36 -0.07
CA ALA A 77 8.10 -2.82 0.00
C ALA A 77 6.75 -3.55 -0.21
N PRO A 78 5.68 -3.27 0.55
CA PRO A 78 4.40 -3.97 0.37
C PRO A 78 3.73 -3.66 -0.97
N VAL A 79 3.79 -2.42 -1.47
CA VAL A 79 3.26 -2.09 -2.81
C VAL A 79 3.99 -2.89 -3.89
N SER A 80 5.31 -3.05 -3.77
CA SER A 80 6.11 -3.79 -4.76
C SER A 80 5.79 -5.30 -4.78
N VAL A 81 5.32 -5.87 -3.66
CA VAL A 81 4.82 -7.25 -3.63
C VAL A 81 3.50 -7.35 -4.38
N LEU A 82 2.57 -6.42 -4.12
CA LEU A 82 1.27 -6.37 -4.80
C LEU A 82 1.39 -6.09 -6.30
N ASP A 83 2.34 -5.26 -6.73
CA ASP A 83 2.64 -5.01 -8.16
C ASP A 83 3.11 -6.28 -8.91
N ARG A 84 3.53 -7.31 -8.17
CA ARG A 84 3.98 -8.59 -8.73
C ARG A 84 3.02 -9.73 -8.40
N ALA A 85 1.78 -9.44 -8.01
CA ALA A 85 0.79 -10.44 -7.62
C ALA A 85 0.65 -11.54 -8.69
N ASP A 86 0.62 -11.18 -9.98
CA ASP A 86 0.53 -12.13 -11.11
C ASP A 86 1.74 -13.09 -11.23
N ALA A 87 2.85 -12.80 -10.55
CA ALA A 87 4.06 -13.63 -10.54
C ALA A 87 4.11 -14.59 -9.34
N TYR A 88 3.11 -14.53 -8.44
CA TYR A 88 2.99 -15.38 -7.26
C TYR A 88 1.76 -16.28 -7.37
N ASP A 89 1.81 -17.45 -6.72
CA ASP A 89 0.64 -18.33 -6.63
C ASP A 89 -0.47 -17.65 -5.82
N ASP A 90 -1.73 -17.96 -6.13
CA ASP A 90 -2.93 -17.32 -5.54
C ASP A 90 -2.89 -17.30 -3.99
N ASP A 91 -2.48 -18.40 -3.35
CA ASP A 91 -2.34 -18.51 -1.88
C ASP A 91 -1.36 -17.48 -1.29
N THR A 92 -0.30 -17.12 -2.04
CA THR A 92 0.71 -16.14 -1.62
C THR A 92 0.16 -14.71 -1.75
N VAL A 93 -0.62 -14.46 -2.81
CA VAL A 93 -1.30 -13.18 -3.01
C VAL A 93 -2.36 -12.98 -1.93
N GLU A 94 -3.18 -13.99 -1.64
CA GLU A 94 -4.20 -13.95 -0.59
C GLU A 94 -3.58 -13.69 0.79
N THR A 95 -2.50 -14.39 1.15
CA THR A 95 -1.78 -14.16 2.42
C THR A 95 -1.21 -12.74 2.49
N ALA A 96 -0.69 -12.20 1.38
CA ALA A 96 -0.20 -10.83 1.33
C ALA A 96 -1.35 -9.83 1.48
N LEU A 97 -2.49 -10.06 0.83
CA LEU A 97 -3.68 -9.23 0.97
C LEU A 97 -4.21 -9.24 2.40
N GLU A 98 -4.33 -10.39 3.07
CA GLU A 98 -4.75 -10.48 4.48
C GLU A 98 -3.81 -9.74 5.45
N LEU A 99 -2.50 -9.75 5.19
CA LEU A 99 -1.52 -9.06 6.02
C LEU A 99 -1.59 -7.53 5.89
N PHE A 100 -2.06 -7.02 4.75
CA PHE A 100 -1.98 -5.59 4.43
C PHE A 100 -3.33 -4.89 4.25
N ASP A 101 -4.40 -5.65 4.03
CA ASP A 101 -5.78 -5.20 4.08
C ASP A 101 -6.40 -5.67 5.41
N PRO A 102 -6.32 -4.86 6.48
CA PRO A 102 -7.14 -5.11 7.64
C PRO A 102 -8.58 -4.84 7.19
N THR A 103 -9.31 -5.90 6.87
CA THR A 103 -10.77 -5.81 6.90
C THR A 103 -11.13 -5.25 8.28
N ASP A 104 -11.70 -4.05 8.29
CA ASP A 104 -12.27 -3.44 9.49
C ASP A 104 -13.37 -4.39 10.00
N GLU A 105 -13.11 -5.13 11.08
CA GLU A 105 -14.16 -5.56 12.01
C GLU A 105 -14.48 -4.45 13.02
#